data_AF-A0A1F7PH60-F1
#
_entry.id   AF-A0A1F7PH60-F1
#
_cell.length_a   1.000
_cell.length_b   1.000
_cell.length_c   1.000
_cell.angle_alpha   90.00
_cell.angle_beta   90.00
_cell.angle_gamma   90.00
#
_symmetry.space_group_name_H-M   'P 1'
#
loop_
_entity.id
_entity.type
_entity.pdbx_description
1 polymer ?
#
loop_
_entity_poly.entity_id
_entity_poly.type
_entity_poly.pdbx_seq_one_letter_code
_entity_poly.pdbx_strand_id
1 'polypeptide(L)'
;MRLYGLSPSLLPPVASAPPRRPLAAAALARDLAALGYPDLAHLRPRRWTPKNPGEVLLAALAQDNLDARLVEALPWLLGRYWPLDRDWLVREAKLHDLQNRLGFVATLARRLAERGGDAPKARALSELEAALERSRLAREDTLCRTSLHPAERRRLATHPSEDARRWNLLTDWTADALRYPA
;
A
#
# COMPACT_ATOMS: atom_id res chain seq x y z
N MET A 1 -17.64 -2.56 -8.55
CA MET A 1 -18.59 -2.38 -9.66
C MET A 1 -17.84 -2.70 -10.94
N ARG A 2 -18.31 -3.68 -11.72
CA ARG A 2 -17.69 -4.07 -13.00
C ARG A 2 -18.11 -3.06 -14.06
N LEU A 3 -17.25 -2.10 -14.44
CA LEU A 3 -17.42 -1.46 -15.74
C LEU A 3 -16.89 -2.48 -16.78
N TYR A 4 -17.76 -2.96 -17.66
CA TYR A 4 -17.49 -3.97 -18.70
C TYR A 4 -17.09 -5.38 -18.25
N GLY A 5 -17.23 -5.75 -16.97
CA GLY A 5 -16.82 -7.08 -16.49
C GLY A 5 -15.32 -7.23 -16.24
N LEU A 6 -14.54 -6.19 -16.52
CA LEU A 6 -13.08 -6.19 -16.49
C LEU A 6 -12.54 -5.82 -15.10
N SER A 7 -11.36 -6.37 -14.76
CA SER A 7 -10.64 -6.02 -13.52
C SER A 7 -10.18 -4.56 -13.55
N PRO A 8 -10.34 -3.78 -12.47
CA PRO A 8 -9.75 -2.44 -12.33
C PRO A 8 -8.24 -2.36 -12.63
N SER A 9 -7.49 -3.45 -12.45
CA SER A 9 -6.07 -3.52 -12.79
C SER A 9 -5.77 -3.43 -14.30
N LEU A 10 -6.79 -3.59 -15.16
CA LEU A 10 -6.66 -3.44 -16.61
C LEU A 10 -6.73 -1.99 -17.09
N LEU A 11 -7.08 -1.04 -16.21
CA LEU A 11 -7.01 0.38 -16.55
C LEU A 11 -5.53 0.75 -16.69
N PRO A 12 -5.07 1.27 -17.84
CA PRO A 12 -3.69 1.70 -17.96
C PRO A 12 -3.42 2.78 -16.91
N PRO A 13 -2.34 2.68 -16.14
CA PRO A 13 -2.01 3.74 -15.20
C PRO A 13 -1.67 5.01 -15.98
N VAL A 14 -2.02 6.17 -15.43
CA VAL A 14 -1.66 7.47 -16.00
C VAL A 14 -0.13 7.58 -16.06
N ALA A 15 0.41 8.00 -17.21
CA ALA A 15 1.84 8.01 -17.52
C ALA A 15 2.70 8.80 -16.52
N SER A 16 2.09 9.77 -15.82
CA SER A 16 2.66 10.46 -14.67
C SER A 16 1.48 10.83 -13.78
N ALA A 17 1.15 9.98 -12.81
CA ALA A 17 0.12 10.29 -11.83
C ALA A 17 0.78 11.17 -10.76
N PRO A 18 0.49 12.49 -10.68
CA PRO A 18 1.06 13.29 -9.60
C PRO A 18 0.66 12.68 -8.26
N PRO A 19 1.53 12.69 -7.24
CA PRO A 19 1.10 12.45 -5.88
C PRO A 19 0.18 13.61 -5.55
N ARG A 20 -1.12 13.44 -5.77
CA ARG A 20 -2.14 14.43 -5.44
C ARG A 20 -2.12 14.58 -3.93
N ARG A 21 -1.28 15.47 -3.44
CA ARG A 21 -1.20 15.90 -2.04
C ARG A 21 -1.95 17.21 -1.90
N PRO A 22 -2.79 17.36 -0.86
CA PRO A 22 -3.32 16.30 -0.01
C PRO A 22 -4.53 15.63 -0.69
N LEU A 23 -4.54 14.29 -0.78
CA LEU A 23 -5.77 13.58 -1.07
C LEU A 23 -6.56 13.56 0.24
N ALA A 24 -7.76 14.12 0.26
CA ALA A 24 -8.59 14.05 1.46
C ALA A 24 -8.78 12.58 1.88
N ALA A 25 -8.57 12.24 3.14
CA ALA A 25 -8.70 10.87 3.65
C ALA A 25 -10.06 10.24 3.27
N ALA A 26 -11.12 11.04 3.25
CA ALA A 26 -12.45 10.64 2.78
C ALA A 26 -12.52 10.27 1.29
N ALA A 27 -11.69 10.87 0.43
CA ALA A 27 -11.58 10.47 -0.97
C ALA A 27 -10.90 9.10 -1.09
N LEU A 28 -9.79 8.87 -0.38
CA LEU A 28 -9.11 7.58 -0.38
C LEU A 28 -10.01 6.47 0.18
N ALA A 29 -10.72 6.74 1.27
CA ALA A 29 -11.65 5.79 1.86
C ALA A 29 -12.75 5.37 0.88
N ARG A 30 -13.29 6.32 0.10
CA ARG A 30 -14.28 6.03 -0.97
C ARG A 30 -13.68 5.23 -2.12
N ASP A 31 -12.44 5.50 -2.51
CA ASP A 31 -11.75 4.72 -3.54
C ASP A 31 -11.52 3.28 -3.09
N LEU A 32 -11.02 3.07 -1.87
CA LEU A 32 -10.85 1.73 -1.27
C LEU A 32 -12.20 0.99 -1.13
N ALA A 33 -13.25 1.69 -0.70
CA ALA A 33 -14.60 1.14 -0.62
C ALA A 33 -15.14 0.72 -2.00
N ALA A 34 -14.89 1.53 -3.04
CA ALA A 34 -15.31 1.23 -4.40
C ALA A 34 -14.52 0.05 -5.01
N LEU A 35 -13.25 -0.08 -4.62
CA LEU A 35 -12.38 -1.21 -4.91
C LEU A 35 -12.72 -2.45 -4.05
N GLY A 36 -13.64 -2.34 -3.10
CA GLY A 36 -14.22 -3.48 -2.39
C GLY A 36 -13.54 -3.84 -1.07
N TYR A 37 -12.81 -2.92 -0.44
CA TYR A 37 -12.26 -3.16 0.89
C TYR A 37 -13.40 -3.35 1.91
N PRO A 38 -13.46 -4.47 2.65
CA PRO A 38 -14.66 -4.83 3.43
C PRO A 38 -15.03 -3.81 4.52
N ASP A 39 -14.07 -3.33 5.30
CA ASP A 39 -14.33 -2.40 6.42
C ASP A 39 -14.88 -1.03 5.98
N LEU A 40 -14.69 -0.67 4.72
CA LEU A 40 -15.15 0.60 4.16
C LEU A 40 -16.34 0.43 3.22
N ALA A 41 -16.95 -0.76 3.14
CA ALA A 41 -18.05 -1.04 2.21
C ALA A 41 -19.23 -0.04 2.35
N HIS A 42 -19.49 0.44 3.56
CA HIS A 42 -20.52 1.44 3.86
C HIS A 42 -20.25 2.83 3.25
N LEU A 43 -19.00 3.13 2.87
CA LEU A 43 -18.60 4.39 2.21
C LEU A 43 -18.62 4.30 0.69
N ARG A 44 -19.07 3.18 0.13
CA ARG A 44 -19.02 2.95 -1.31
C ARG A 44 -19.88 3.99 -2.06
N PRO A 45 -19.28 4.82 -2.92
CA PRO A 45 -20.02 5.88 -3.60
C PRO A 45 -20.98 5.30 -4.65
N ARG A 46 -22.16 5.93 -4.78
CA ARG A 46 -23.20 5.54 -5.76
C ARG A 46 -22.75 5.75 -7.21
N ARG A 47 -21.91 6.76 -7.46
CA ARG A 47 -21.22 7.01 -8.74
C ARG A 47 -19.73 7.06 -8.45
N TRP A 48 -18.98 6.12 -9.03
CA TRP A 48 -17.53 6.05 -8.90
C TRP A 48 -16.89 6.04 -10.28
N THR A 49 -15.82 6.81 -10.46
CA THR A 49 -14.97 6.71 -11.64
C THR A 49 -13.90 5.66 -11.36
N PRO A 50 -13.82 4.56 -12.13
CA PRO A 50 -12.80 3.55 -11.93
C PRO A 50 -11.39 4.13 -11.96
N LYS A 51 -10.57 3.69 -11.01
CA LYS A 51 -9.16 4.06 -10.90
C LYS A 51 -8.29 2.82 -10.92
N ASN A 52 -7.08 2.95 -11.47
CA ASN A 52 -6.08 1.90 -11.37
C ASN A 52 -5.73 1.68 -9.87
N PRO A 53 -5.79 0.44 -9.35
CA PRO A 53 -5.46 0.14 -7.95
C PRO A 53 -4.04 0.57 -7.54
N GLY A 54 -3.07 0.48 -8.45
CA GLY A 54 -1.70 0.92 -8.24
C GLY A 54 -1.59 2.44 -8.04
N GLU A 55 -2.39 3.24 -8.76
CA GLU A 55 -2.47 4.68 -8.53
C GLU A 55 -3.07 5.00 -7.15
N VAL A 56 -4.13 4.30 -6.76
CA VAL A 56 -4.74 4.47 -5.43
C VAL A 56 -3.74 4.12 -4.33
N LEU A 57 -2.99 3.02 -4.51
CA LEU A 57 -1.93 2.60 -3.61
C LEU A 57 -0.83 3.66 -3.47
N LEU A 58 -0.27 4.13 -4.59
CA LEU A 58 0.80 5.15 -4.55
C LEU A 58 0.31 6.49 -4.02
N ALA A 59 -0.92 6.91 -4.36
CA ALA A 59 -1.52 8.12 -3.82
C ALA A 59 -1.72 8.04 -2.30
N ALA A 60 -2.06 6.86 -1.76
CA ALA A 60 -2.15 6.62 -0.33
C ALA A 60 -0.78 6.67 0.35
N LEU A 61 0.20 5.95 -0.20
CA LEU A 61 1.58 5.93 0.32
C LEU A 61 2.24 7.29 0.26
N ALA A 62 1.84 8.13 -0.69
CA ALA A 62 2.26 9.51 -0.78
C ALA A 62 1.64 10.40 0.29
N GLN A 63 0.72 9.99 1.16
CA GLN A 63 0.23 10.89 2.22
C GLN A 63 1.21 10.92 3.41
N ASP A 64 1.38 12.10 4.02
CA ASP A 64 2.26 12.22 5.19
C ASP A 64 1.63 11.60 6.43
N ASN A 65 0.30 11.71 6.55
CA ASN A 65 -0.50 11.17 7.65
C ASN A 65 -1.72 10.46 7.08
N LEU A 66 -1.91 9.20 7.48
CA LEU A 66 -3.03 8.38 7.06
C LEU A 66 -3.65 7.68 8.28
N ASP A 67 -4.97 7.58 8.29
CA ASP A 67 -5.68 6.83 9.32
C ASP A 67 -5.26 5.35 9.30
N ALA A 68 -5.18 4.74 10.49
CA ALA A 68 -4.73 3.36 10.65
C ALA A 68 -5.54 2.38 9.78
N ARG A 69 -6.85 2.57 9.64
CA ARG A 69 -7.72 1.70 8.82
C ARG A 69 -7.40 1.79 7.34
N LEU A 70 -6.97 2.96 6.87
CA LEU A 70 -6.57 3.16 5.49
C LEU A 70 -5.19 2.56 5.22
N VAL A 71 -4.27 2.61 6.19
CA VAL A 71 -2.97 1.92 6.12
C VAL A 71 -3.16 0.40 6.08
N GLU A 72 -4.05 -0.12 6.93
CA GLU A 72 -4.41 -1.55 6.98
C GLU A 72 -4.93 -2.07 5.63
N ALA A 73 -5.64 -1.22 4.88
CA ALA A 73 -6.20 -1.59 3.58
C ALA A 73 -5.14 -1.71 2.46
N LEU A 74 -3.93 -1.16 2.62
CA LEU A 74 -2.94 -1.10 1.54
C LEU A 74 -2.33 -2.47 1.18
N PRO A 75 -1.94 -3.33 2.14
CA PRO A 75 -1.49 -4.69 1.83
C PRO A 75 -2.60 -5.52 1.17
N TRP A 76 -3.84 -5.38 1.65
CA TRP A 76 -5.01 -6.00 1.05
C TRP A 76 -5.20 -5.54 -0.41
N LEU A 77 -5.10 -4.23 -0.67
CA LEU A 77 -5.27 -3.67 -2.00
C LEU A 77 -4.24 -4.24 -2.98
N LEU A 78 -2.98 -4.28 -2.55
CA LEU A 78 -1.89 -4.81 -3.37
C LEU A 78 -2.05 -6.30 -3.68
N GLY A 79 -2.40 -7.12 -2.69
CA GLY A 79 -2.60 -8.57 -2.93
C GLY A 79 -3.90 -8.90 -3.68
N ARG A 80 -4.98 -8.13 -3.46
CA ARG A 80 -6.27 -8.34 -4.11
C ARG A 80 -6.24 -8.11 -5.61
N TYR A 81 -5.46 -7.11 -6.04
CA TYR A 81 -5.36 -6.66 -7.42
C TYR A 81 -4.07 -7.11 -8.12
N TRP A 82 -3.33 -8.03 -7.51
CA TRP A 82 -2.31 -8.80 -8.21
C TRP A 82 -2.93 -9.55 -9.42
N PRO A 83 -2.34 -9.51 -10.64
CA PRO A 83 -1.12 -8.79 -11.02
C PRO A 83 -1.34 -7.31 -11.33
N LEU A 84 -0.44 -6.46 -10.81
CA LEU A 84 -0.29 -5.04 -11.18
C LEU A 84 0.97 -4.87 -12.04
N ASP A 85 1.04 -3.77 -12.79
CA ASP A 85 2.26 -3.38 -13.52
C ASP A 85 3.40 -3.05 -12.53
N ARG A 86 4.25 -4.06 -12.30
CA ARG A 86 5.39 -3.99 -11.38
C ARG A 86 6.38 -2.90 -11.77
N ASP A 87 6.71 -2.81 -13.06
CA ASP A 87 7.76 -1.90 -13.53
C ASP A 87 7.27 -0.45 -13.44
N TRP A 88 5.97 -0.22 -13.66
CA TRP A 88 5.34 1.06 -13.36
C TRP A 88 5.35 1.38 -11.86
N LEU A 89 4.92 0.46 -10.99
CA LEU A 89 4.92 0.69 -9.54
C LEU A 89 6.31 1.03 -8.99
N VAL A 90 7.35 0.30 -9.43
CA VAL A 90 8.73 0.55 -8.99
C VAL A 90 9.22 1.90 -9.48
N ARG A 91 8.95 2.26 -10.74
CA ARG A 91 9.34 3.56 -11.30
C ARG A 91 8.69 4.71 -10.55
N GLU A 92 7.37 4.68 -10.39
CA GLU A 92 6.64 5.76 -9.71
C GLU A 92 7.00 5.85 -8.22
N ALA A 93 7.19 4.71 -7.56
CA ALA A 93 7.69 4.70 -6.18
C ALA A 93 9.06 5.35 -6.07
N LYS A 94 9.95 5.15 -7.06
CA LYS A 94 11.25 5.82 -7.10
C LYS A 94 11.15 7.32 -7.35
N LEU A 95 10.26 7.74 -8.27
CA LEU A 95 10.06 9.15 -8.59
C LEU A 95 9.54 9.97 -7.41
N HIS A 96 8.86 9.31 -6.46
CA HIS A 96 8.25 9.95 -5.29
C HIS A 96 8.86 9.55 -3.95
N ASP A 97 10.02 8.88 -3.97
CA ASP A 97 10.71 8.36 -2.80
C ASP A 97 9.83 7.49 -1.86
N LEU A 98 8.96 6.66 -2.44
CA LEU A 98 8.01 5.77 -1.76
C LEU A 98 8.49 4.31 -1.70
N GLN A 99 9.72 4.01 -2.15
CA GLN A 99 10.24 2.64 -2.28
C GLN A 99 10.17 1.88 -0.95
N ASN A 100 10.52 2.54 0.16
CA ASN A 100 10.49 1.94 1.49
C ASN A 100 9.06 1.63 1.94
N ARG A 101 8.14 2.59 1.78
CA ARG A 101 6.72 2.42 2.14
C ARG A 101 6.06 1.33 1.30
N LEU A 102 6.29 1.34 -0.02
CA LEU A 102 5.77 0.32 -0.93
C LEU A 102 6.39 -1.05 -0.66
N GLY A 103 7.70 -1.13 -0.42
CA GLY A 103 8.39 -2.37 -0.12
C GLY A 103 7.88 -3.04 1.16
N PHE A 104 7.61 -2.23 2.20
CA PHE A 104 6.99 -2.72 3.42
C PHE A 104 5.55 -3.21 3.20
N VAL A 105 4.72 -2.47 2.46
CA VAL A 105 3.36 -2.93 2.10
C VAL A 105 3.38 -4.21 1.27
N ALA A 106 4.33 -4.35 0.33
CA ALA A 106 4.55 -5.57 -0.43
C ALA A 106 4.94 -6.75 0.49
N THR A 107 5.80 -6.50 1.49
CA THR A 107 6.19 -7.49 2.50
C THR A 107 4.99 -7.98 3.30
N LEU A 108 4.14 -7.07 3.76
CA LEU A 108 2.90 -7.43 4.46
C LEU A 108 1.95 -8.24 3.56
N ALA A 109 1.75 -7.80 2.31
CA ALA A 109 0.89 -8.50 1.36
C ALA A 109 1.43 -9.91 1.03
N ARG A 110 2.75 -10.07 0.89
CA ARG A 110 3.39 -11.37 0.64
C ARG A 110 3.17 -12.31 1.82
N ARG A 111 3.41 -11.85 3.05
CA ARG A 111 3.16 -12.67 4.25
C ARG A 111 1.70 -13.09 4.37
N LEU A 112 0.75 -12.22 4.00
CA LEU A 112 -0.67 -12.60 3.93
C LEU A 112 -0.94 -13.66 2.86
N ALA A 113 -0.34 -13.55 1.68
CA ALA A 113 -0.45 -14.54 0.62
C ALA A 113 0.13 -15.90 1.05
N GLU A 114 1.29 -15.91 1.72
CA GLU A 114 1.92 -17.11 2.27
C GLU A 114 1.03 -17.80 3.31
N ARG A 115 0.44 -17.04 4.23
CA ARG A 115 -0.53 -17.57 5.21
C ARG A 115 -1.78 -18.13 4.56
N GLY A 116 -2.22 -17.52 3.47
CA GLY A 116 -3.36 -17.99 2.67
C GLY A 116 -3.03 -19.16 1.73
N GLY A 117 -1.76 -19.59 1.64
CA GLY A 117 -1.33 -20.66 0.73
C GLY A 117 -1.28 -20.27 -0.75
N ASP A 118 -1.35 -18.98 -1.08
CA ASP A 118 -1.31 -18.48 -2.46
C ASP A 118 0.14 -18.27 -2.92
N ALA A 119 0.81 -19.37 -3.26
CA ALA A 119 2.21 -19.37 -3.68
C ALA A 119 2.50 -18.50 -4.92
N PRO A 120 1.67 -18.48 -5.98
CA PRO A 120 1.86 -17.58 -7.12
C PRO A 120 1.83 -16.11 -6.72
N LYS A 121 0.87 -15.68 -5.88
CA LYS A 121 0.79 -14.32 -5.37
C LYS A 121 1.99 -13.98 -4.48
N ALA A 122 2.38 -14.89 -3.58
CA ALA A 122 3.54 -14.69 -2.72
C ALA A 122 4.84 -14.52 -3.53
N ARG A 123 5.03 -15.35 -4.56
CA ARG A 123 6.20 -15.27 -5.44
C ARG A 123 6.28 -13.93 -6.17
N ALA A 124 5.17 -13.51 -6.74
CA ALA A 124 5.04 -12.24 -7.42
C ALA A 124 5.35 -11.02 -6.54
N LEU A 125 4.82 -11.02 -5.30
CA LEU A 125 5.09 -9.96 -4.34
C LEU A 125 6.56 -9.99 -3.88
N SER A 126 7.17 -11.17 -3.77
CA SER A 126 8.61 -11.31 -3.52
C SER A 126 9.46 -10.71 -4.64
N GLU A 127 9.05 -10.85 -5.90
CA GLU A 127 9.74 -10.24 -7.04
C GLU A 127 9.60 -8.71 -7.04
N LEU A 128 8.44 -8.17 -6.64
CA LEU A 128 8.25 -6.74 -6.42
C LEU A 128 9.15 -6.23 -5.29
N GLU A 129 9.21 -6.93 -4.14
CA GLU A 129 10.13 -6.62 -3.05
C GLU A 129 11.59 -6.59 -3.52
N ALA A 130 12.03 -7.62 -4.22
CA ALA A 130 13.40 -7.70 -4.75
C ALA A 130 13.72 -6.54 -5.70
N ALA A 131 12.75 -6.11 -6.52
CA ALA A 131 12.91 -4.97 -7.40
C ALA A 131 13.07 -3.65 -6.63
N LEU A 132 12.27 -3.45 -5.57
CA LEU A 132 12.32 -2.25 -4.71
C LEU A 132 13.56 -2.21 -3.82
N GLU A 133 14.03 -3.36 -3.34
CA GLU A 133 15.20 -3.51 -2.47
C GLU A 133 16.46 -2.91 -3.11
N ARG A 134 16.61 -3.07 -4.44
CA ARG A 134 17.71 -2.47 -5.21
C ARG A 134 17.75 -0.95 -5.19
N SER A 135 16.64 -0.31 -4.80
CA SER A 135 16.48 1.14 -4.68
C SER A 135 15.99 1.55 -3.29
N ARG A 136 16.25 0.73 -2.28
CA ARG A 136 15.90 1.02 -0.89
C ARG A 136 16.56 2.31 -0.43
N LEU A 137 15.79 3.19 0.20
CA LEU A 137 16.30 4.45 0.74
C LEU A 137 16.94 4.21 2.11
N ALA A 138 18.12 4.79 2.32
CA ALA A 138 18.81 4.75 3.60
C ALA A 138 18.13 5.59 4.69
N ARG A 139 17.33 6.60 4.28
CA ARG A 139 16.62 7.48 5.21
C ARG A 139 15.54 6.70 5.95
N GLU A 140 15.42 6.98 7.24
CA GLU A 140 14.28 6.54 8.04
C GLU A 140 13.01 7.28 7.58
N ASP A 141 11.90 6.56 7.51
CA ASP A 141 10.59 7.11 7.21
C ASP A 141 9.52 6.49 8.13
N THR A 142 8.29 6.98 8.03
CA THR A 142 7.12 6.44 8.71
C THR A 142 6.16 5.88 7.67
N LEU A 143 5.32 4.91 8.04
CA LEU A 143 4.27 4.42 7.15
C LEU A 143 3.06 5.36 7.20
N CYS A 144 3.20 6.55 6.61
CA CYS A 144 2.18 7.62 6.61
C CYS A 144 1.78 8.06 8.03
N ARG A 145 2.75 8.25 8.93
CA ARG A 145 2.55 8.74 10.29
C ARG A 145 3.62 9.80 10.62
N THR A 146 3.74 10.82 9.78
CA THR A 146 4.78 11.85 9.94
C THR A 146 4.57 12.68 11.22
N SER A 147 3.32 12.88 11.64
CA SER A 147 2.93 13.63 12.84
C SER A 147 3.04 12.81 14.15
N LEU A 148 3.84 11.74 14.19
CA LEU A 148 4.05 10.98 15.42
C LEU A 148 4.69 11.84 16.50
N HIS A 149 4.13 11.75 17.71
CA HIS A 149 4.72 12.38 18.88
C HIS A 149 6.14 11.82 19.13
N PRO A 150 7.12 12.63 19.59
CA PRO A 150 8.49 12.15 19.79
C PRO A 150 8.61 10.93 20.72
N ALA A 151 7.73 10.82 21.73
CA ALA A 151 7.69 9.65 22.62
C ALA A 151 7.27 8.37 21.89
N GLU A 152 6.30 8.47 20.99
CA GLU A 152 5.82 7.37 20.14
C GLU A 152 6.95 6.92 19.20
N ARG A 153 7.63 7.87 18.58
CA ARG A 153 8.76 7.63 17.69
C ARG A 153 9.88 6.84 18.39
N ARG A 154 10.28 7.27 19.60
CA ARG A 154 11.29 6.57 20.41
C ARG A 154 10.86 5.14 20.75
N ARG A 155 9.58 4.93 21.09
CA ARG A 155 9.06 3.60 21.41
C ARG A 155 9.19 2.67 20.20
N LEU A 156 8.76 3.12 19.02
CA LEU A 156 8.85 2.35 17.77
C LEU A 156 10.30 2.03 17.38
N ALA A 157 11.23 2.95 17.66
CA ALA A 157 12.65 2.76 17.39
C ALA A 157 13.31 1.73 18.34
N THR A 158 12.75 1.46 19.52
CA THR A 158 13.36 0.57 20.52
C THR A 158 13.19 -0.91 20.15
N HIS A 159 12.04 -1.28 19.62
CA HIS A 159 11.72 -2.66 19.24
C HIS A 159 11.01 -2.73 17.88
N PRO A 160 11.69 -2.34 16.78
CA PRO A 160 11.09 -2.43 15.45
C PRO A 160 10.91 -3.90 15.05
N SER A 161 9.90 -4.18 14.23
CA SER A 161 9.80 -5.50 13.58
C SER A 161 10.94 -5.69 12.59
N GLU A 162 11.25 -6.94 12.24
CA GLU A 162 12.29 -7.24 11.25
C GLU A 162 11.98 -6.60 9.87
N ASP A 163 10.72 -6.66 9.45
CA ASP A 163 10.27 -6.04 8.19
C ASP A 163 10.38 -4.50 8.25
N ALA A 164 10.05 -3.89 9.39
CA ALA A 164 10.16 -2.45 9.58
C ALA A 164 11.63 -2.00 9.53
N ARG A 165 12.54 -2.72 10.19
CA ARG A 165 13.99 -2.49 10.08
C ARG A 165 14.48 -2.64 8.65
N ARG A 166 14.05 -3.69 7.95
CA ARG A 166 14.46 -3.97 6.57
C ARG A 166 14.14 -2.79 5.67
N TRP A 167 12.98 -2.14 5.81
CA TRP A 167 12.59 -1.02 4.98
C TRP A 167 12.85 0.37 5.60
N ASN A 168 13.65 0.47 6.68
CA ASN A 168 13.92 1.72 7.39
C ASN A 168 12.63 2.48 7.75
N LEU A 169 11.60 1.77 8.23
CA LEU A 169 10.33 2.35 8.64
C LEU A 169 10.13 2.29 10.16
N LEU A 170 9.62 3.38 10.71
CA LEU A 170 9.07 3.41 12.06
C LEU A 170 7.58 3.07 12.03
N THR A 171 7.28 1.80 12.30
CA THR A 171 5.91 1.29 12.35
C THR A 171 5.81 0.04 13.22
N ASP A 172 4.65 -0.11 13.84
CA ASP A 172 4.17 -1.25 14.62
C ASP A 172 3.35 -2.24 13.78
N TRP A 173 3.10 -1.95 12.50
CA TRP A 173 2.37 -2.85 11.62
C TRP A 173 3.13 -4.17 11.42
N THR A 174 2.40 -5.27 11.49
CA THR A 174 2.87 -6.61 11.17
C THR A 174 1.76 -7.33 10.42
N ALA A 175 2.10 -8.40 9.69
CA ALA A 175 1.09 -9.17 8.98
C ALA A 175 0.05 -9.80 9.94
N ASP A 176 0.42 -10.05 11.20
CA ASP A 176 -0.48 -10.58 12.25
C ASP A 176 -1.51 -9.56 12.73
N ALA A 177 -1.24 -8.27 12.58
CA ALA A 177 -2.17 -7.21 12.95
C ALA A 177 -3.23 -6.93 11.88
N LEU A 178 -3.12 -7.50 10.69
CA LEU A 178 -4.03 -7.25 9.56
C LEU A 178 -5.25 -8.16 9.65
N ARG A 179 -6.46 -7.58 9.58
CA ARG A 179 -7.72 -8.32 9.73
C ARG A 179 -8.13 -9.09 8.48
N TYR A 180 -7.76 -8.58 7.30
CA TYR A 180 -8.21 -9.12 6.02
C TYR A 180 -7.08 -9.80 5.25
N PRO A 181 -7.28 -11.04 4.78
CA PRO A 181 -6.34 -11.66 3.86
C PRO A 181 -6.37 -10.93 2.52
N ALA A 182 -5.19 -10.77 1.92
CA ALA A 182 -4.99 -10.11 0.62
C ALA A 182 -5.22 -11.07 -0.55
#